data_AF-A0A7Z9XIG1-F1
#
_entry.id   AF-A0A7Z9XIG1-F1
#
_cell.length_a   1.000
_cell.length_b   1.000
_cell.length_c   1.000
_cell.angle_alpha   90.00
_cell.angle_beta   90.00
_cell.angle_gamma   90.00
#
_symmetry.space_group_name_H-M   'P 1'
#
loop_
_entity.id
_entity.type
_entity.pdbx_description
1 polymer ?
#
loop_
_entity_poly.entity_id
_entity_poly.type
_entity_poly.pdbx_seq_one_letter_code
_entity_poly.pdbx_strand_id
1 'polypeptide(L)'
;MRSPWLFGLLALPPIPVLFFSAHVPAWAPTAAMIWLAALLIVRSAVTGRWLSHTPADLILLGLLALLPLGLWAAPERDITLPRTYAFIANIAIFYALAMQAENAALRWTGWLLLLAGVAFTIAIVPGTRFYAEQKLPFIAKSMYEILPSGLHLPGDENGFNPNMAGGLLALFLPPALALSIRPHHWTQRILAIVALILLAAAVMLTQSRGAILALLVAIVVVTGVLI
;
A
#
# COMPACT_ATOMS: atom_id res chain seq x y z
N MET A 1 5.36 31.97 -4.08
CA MET A 1 5.38 30.65 -4.75
C MET A 1 5.25 29.57 -3.69
N ARG A 2 4.03 29.10 -3.40
CA ARG A 2 3.74 28.11 -2.35
C ARG A 2 3.25 26.81 -3.00
N SER A 3 4.11 26.21 -3.83
CA SER A 3 3.67 25.06 -4.58
C SER A 3 3.94 23.77 -3.81
N PRO A 4 2.91 23.09 -3.25
CA PRO A 4 3.11 21.88 -2.46
C PRO A 4 3.78 20.75 -3.24
N TRP A 5 3.76 20.81 -4.58
CA TRP A 5 4.36 19.78 -5.42
C TRP A 5 5.88 19.71 -5.38
N LEU A 6 6.56 20.83 -5.13
CA LEU A 6 8.02 20.83 -5.09
C LEU A 6 8.53 19.97 -3.91
N PHE A 7 7.89 20.07 -2.74
CA PHE A 7 8.24 19.25 -1.58
C PHE A 7 7.98 17.77 -1.82
N GLY A 8 6.86 17.43 -2.48
CA GLY A 8 6.55 16.06 -2.85
C GLY A 8 7.62 15.45 -3.78
N LEU A 9 8.07 16.19 -4.80
CA LEU A 9 9.12 15.74 -5.70
C LEU A 9 10.47 15.60 -5.00
N LEU A 10 10.84 16.56 -4.13
CA LEU A 10 12.10 16.52 -3.38
C LEU A 10 12.15 15.38 -2.35
N ALA A 11 10.99 14.85 -1.95
CA ALA A 11 10.89 13.69 -1.06
C ALA A 11 11.07 12.34 -1.79
N LEU A 12 11.03 12.30 -3.14
CA LEU A 12 11.16 11.06 -3.92
C LEU A 12 12.57 10.41 -3.87
N PRO A 13 13.68 11.16 -4.03
CA PRO A 13 15.02 10.57 -4.02
C PRO A 13 15.42 9.74 -2.77
N PRO A 14 15.08 10.13 -1.52
CA PRO A 14 15.44 9.32 -0.34
C PRO A 14 14.64 8.01 -0.23
N ILE A 15 13.49 7.88 -0.91
CA ILE A 15 12.60 6.73 -0.77
C ILE A 15 13.27 5.42 -1.19
N PRO A 16 13.86 5.28 -2.40
CA PRO A 16 14.58 4.06 -2.78
C PRO A 16 15.70 3.69 -1.81
N VAL A 17 16.43 4.68 -1.28
CA VAL A 17 17.51 4.45 -0.32
C VAL A 17 16.99 3.79 0.96
N LEU A 18 15.81 4.21 1.42
CA LEU A 18 15.16 3.65 2.60
C LEU A 18 14.52 2.28 2.36
N PHE A 19 13.91 2.06 1.18
CA PHE A 19 13.33 0.74 0.82
C PHE A 19 14.40 -0.34 0.62
N PHE A 20 15.51 0.03 -0.02
CA PHE A 20 16.61 -0.87 -0.34
C PHE A 20 17.79 -0.64 0.61
N SER A 21 17.52 -0.29 1.87
CA SER A 21 18.55 0.07 2.84
C SER A 21 19.58 -1.04 3.08
N ALA A 22 19.20 -2.29 2.84
CA ALA A 22 20.11 -3.45 2.93
C ALA A 22 21.15 -3.53 1.79
N HIS A 23 20.92 -2.81 0.68
CA HIS A 23 21.75 -2.86 -0.53
C HIS A 23 22.56 -1.57 -0.75
N VAL A 24 22.52 -0.64 0.21
CA VAL A 24 23.21 0.66 0.15
C VAL A 24 24.19 0.79 1.32
N PRO A 25 25.17 1.71 1.25
CA PRO A 25 26.08 1.94 2.36
C PRO A 25 25.33 2.30 3.65
N ALA A 26 25.84 1.85 4.80
CA ALA A 26 25.18 1.99 6.11
C ALA A 26 24.84 3.45 6.51
N TRP A 27 25.54 4.44 5.97
CA TRP A 27 25.28 5.86 6.22
C TRP A 27 24.09 6.41 5.40
N ALA A 28 23.76 5.79 4.27
CA ALA A 28 22.80 6.31 3.31
C ALA A 28 21.35 6.38 3.85
N PRO A 29 20.84 5.36 4.57
CA PRO A 29 19.50 5.44 5.18
C PRO A 29 19.39 6.59 6.20
N THR A 30 20.42 6.79 7.04
CA THR A 30 20.45 7.90 8.00
C THR A 30 20.45 9.25 7.30
N ALA A 31 21.26 9.41 6.24
CA ALA A 31 21.26 10.63 5.43
C ALA A 31 19.89 10.88 4.76
N ALA A 32 19.24 9.82 4.26
CA ALA A 32 17.90 9.90 3.68
C ALA A 32 16.83 10.32 4.71
N MET A 33 16.90 9.82 5.94
CA MET A 33 16.02 10.26 7.03
C MET A 33 16.25 11.72 7.41
N ILE A 34 17.52 12.14 7.53
CA ILE A 34 17.87 13.55 7.81
C ILE A 34 17.34 14.46 6.70
N TRP A 35 17.46 14.04 5.45
CA TRP A 35 16.92 14.77 4.30
C TRP A 35 15.40 14.94 4.39
N LEU A 36 14.66 13.86 4.66
CA LEU A 36 13.21 13.92 4.83
C LEU A 36 12.79 14.81 6.00
N ALA A 37 13.50 14.73 7.13
CA ALA A 37 13.27 15.59 8.28
C ALA A 37 13.53 17.07 7.96
N ALA A 38 14.63 17.37 7.26
CA ALA A 38 14.96 18.73 6.82
C ALA A 38 13.90 19.28 5.86
N LEU A 39 13.44 18.48 4.89
CA LEU A 39 12.35 18.88 4.00
C LEU A 39 11.06 19.18 4.76
N LEU A 40 10.73 18.36 5.77
CA LEU A 40 9.55 18.58 6.61
C LEU A 40 9.65 19.90 7.40
N ILE A 41 10.82 20.22 7.95
CA ILE A 41 11.09 21.47 8.69
C ILE A 41 11.03 22.68 7.77
N VAL A 42 11.70 22.64 6.61
CA VAL A 42 11.67 23.74 5.64
C VAL A 42 10.25 23.97 5.16
N ARG A 43 9.51 22.89 4.88
CA ARG A 43 8.09 22.98 4.53
C ARG A 43 7.28 23.59 5.66
N SER A 44 7.45 23.13 6.90
CA SER A 44 6.66 23.63 8.03
C SER A 44 6.91 25.13 8.25
N ALA A 45 8.15 25.59 8.08
CA ALA A 45 8.50 27.00 8.12
C ALA A 45 7.85 27.82 6.98
N VAL A 46 7.81 27.28 5.75
CA VAL A 46 7.23 27.98 4.58
C VAL A 46 5.70 27.99 4.59
N THR A 47 5.08 26.90 5.05
CA THR A 47 3.62 26.69 4.97
C THR A 47 2.90 27.00 6.28
N GLY A 48 3.63 27.14 7.39
CA GLY A 48 3.05 27.29 8.73
C GLY A 48 2.38 26.02 9.26
N ARG A 49 2.54 24.88 8.58
CA ARG A 49 1.89 23.60 8.91
C ARG A 49 2.91 22.48 8.95
N TRP A 50 2.99 21.79 10.08
CA TRP A 50 3.89 20.64 10.24
C TRP A 50 3.45 19.45 9.39
N LEU A 51 2.20 19.02 9.51
CA LEU A 51 1.64 17.90 8.77
C LEU A 51 0.36 18.34 8.05
N SER A 52 0.05 17.69 6.92
CA SER A 52 -1.29 17.77 6.34
C SER A 52 -2.25 17.07 7.28
N HIS A 53 -3.38 17.68 7.62
CA HIS A 53 -4.38 17.04 8.47
C HIS A 53 -5.00 15.88 7.70
N THR A 54 -4.68 14.65 8.07
CA THR A 54 -5.35 13.44 7.58
C THR A 54 -6.00 12.71 8.75
N PRO A 55 -7.12 11.99 8.54
CA PRO A 55 -7.72 11.18 9.59
C PRO A 55 -6.79 10.05 10.08
N ALA A 56 -5.72 9.74 9.34
CA ALA A 56 -4.74 8.72 9.72
C ALA A 56 -3.60 9.25 10.59
N ASP A 57 -3.49 10.57 10.82
CA ASP A 57 -2.30 11.18 11.45
C ASP A 57 -2.01 10.59 12.83
N LEU A 58 -3.02 10.45 13.69
CA LEU A 58 -2.85 9.91 15.04
C LEU A 58 -2.36 8.46 15.03
N ILE A 59 -2.88 7.65 14.11
CA ILE A 59 -2.48 6.24 13.97
C ILE A 59 -1.03 6.18 13.48
N LEU A 60 -0.68 6.95 12.44
CA LEU A 60 0.68 6.96 11.89
C LEU A 60 1.71 7.50 12.89
N LEU A 61 1.37 8.55 13.65
CA LEU A 61 2.22 9.09 14.71
C LEU A 61 2.38 8.10 15.86
N GLY A 62 1.30 7.41 16.25
CA GLY A 62 1.37 6.32 17.22
C GLY A 62 2.29 5.20 16.77
N LEU A 63 2.16 4.74 15.52
CA LEU A 63 3.05 3.73 14.95
C LEU A 63 4.50 4.21 14.88
N LEU A 64 4.75 5.47 14.49
CA LEU A 64 6.08 6.06 14.45
C LEU A 64 6.71 6.14 15.86
N ALA A 65 5.92 6.51 16.87
CA ALA A 65 6.34 6.57 18.26
C ALA A 65 6.64 5.17 18.86
N LEU A 66 6.05 4.11 18.30
CA LEU A 66 6.33 2.73 18.69
C LEU A 66 7.59 2.15 18.02
N LEU A 67 8.13 2.76 16.96
CA LEU A 67 9.33 2.26 16.28
C LEU A 67 10.57 2.18 17.19
N PRO A 68 10.90 3.19 18.02
CA PRO A 68 12.04 3.08 18.93
C PRO A 68 11.89 1.92 19.92
N LEU A 69 10.67 1.68 20.43
CA LEU A 69 10.38 0.57 21.31
C LEU A 69 10.54 -0.78 20.58
N GLY A 70 10.03 -0.87 19.35
CA GLY A 70 10.20 -2.05 18.50
C GLY A 70 11.67 -2.35 18.20
N LEU A 71 12.47 -1.32 17.88
CA LEU A 71 13.91 -1.47 17.66
C LEU A 71 14.68 -1.84 18.92
N TRP A 72 14.26 -1.33 20.08
CA TRP A 72 14.86 -1.67 21.37
C TRP A 72 14.59 -3.12 21.75
N ALA A 73 13.35 -3.59 21.53
CA ALA A 73 12.91 -4.95 21.85
C ALA A 73 13.31 -5.99 20.79
N ALA A 74 13.78 -5.58 19.61
CA ALA A 74 14.10 -6.49 18.51
C ALA A 74 15.33 -7.36 18.83
N PRO A 75 15.23 -8.69 18.71
CA PRO A 75 16.36 -9.59 18.94
C PRO A 75 17.44 -9.46 17.85
N GLU A 76 17.02 -9.22 16.61
CA GLU A 76 17.90 -9.11 15.44
C GLU A 76 17.73 -7.75 14.77
N ARG A 77 18.63 -6.82 15.11
CA ARG A 77 18.58 -5.44 14.60
C ARG A 77 18.84 -5.36 13.10
N ASP A 78 19.68 -6.23 12.55
CA ASP A 78 20.05 -6.20 11.13
C ASP A 78 18.88 -6.54 10.21
N ILE A 79 17.92 -7.34 10.69
CA ILE A 79 16.67 -7.63 9.96
C ILE A 79 15.61 -6.54 10.20
N THR A 80 15.56 -6.01 11.42
CA THR A 80 14.49 -5.09 11.85
C THR A 80 14.72 -3.66 11.37
N LEU A 81 15.97 -3.19 11.31
CA LEU A 81 16.31 -1.84 10.87
C LEU A 81 15.89 -1.56 9.43
N PRO A 82 16.18 -2.40 8.42
CA PRO A 82 15.71 -2.18 7.06
C PRO A 82 14.19 -2.06 6.94
N ARG A 83 13.45 -2.89 7.69
CA ARG A 83 11.98 -2.83 7.72
C ARG A 83 11.47 -1.54 8.34
N THR A 84 12.18 -1.05 9.36
CA THR A 84 11.87 0.24 10.01
C THR A 84 12.09 1.39 9.04
N TYR A 85 13.19 1.40 8.28
CA TYR A 85 13.44 2.40 7.24
C TYR A 85 12.40 2.36 6.14
N ALA A 86 12.04 1.16 5.64
CA ALA A 86 10.97 1.01 4.66
C ALA A 86 9.62 1.53 5.21
N PHE A 87 9.32 1.32 6.49
CA PHE A 87 8.12 1.85 7.12
C PHE A 87 8.12 3.39 7.19
N ILE A 88 9.24 4.01 7.56
CA ILE A 88 9.40 5.48 7.52
C ILE A 88 9.23 6.01 6.10
N ALA A 89 9.80 5.34 5.10
CA ALA A 89 9.62 5.69 3.69
C ALA A 89 8.15 5.62 3.26
N ASN A 90 7.41 4.59 3.69
CA ASN A 90 5.97 4.47 3.43
C ASN A 90 5.18 5.64 4.03
N ILE A 91 5.49 6.05 5.27
CA ILE A 91 4.86 7.23 5.89
C ILE A 91 5.20 8.50 5.11
N ALA A 92 6.45 8.67 4.68
CA ALA A 92 6.87 9.82 3.89
C ALA A 92 6.13 9.89 2.55
N ILE A 93 5.98 8.75 1.85
CA ILE A 93 5.16 8.65 0.63
C ILE A 93 3.72 9.04 0.93
N PHE A 94 3.13 8.48 1.99
CA PHE A 94 1.75 8.76 2.37
C PHE A 94 1.53 10.26 2.54
N TYR A 95 2.37 10.95 3.30
CA TYR A 95 2.23 12.39 3.50
C TYR A 95 2.53 13.19 2.23
N ALA A 96 3.50 12.77 1.41
CA ALA A 96 3.78 13.41 0.13
C ALA A 96 2.57 13.33 -0.81
N LEU A 97 1.84 12.21 -0.82
CA LEU A 97 0.60 12.03 -1.57
C LEU A 97 -0.56 12.82 -0.96
N ALA A 98 -0.72 12.78 0.37
CA ALA A 98 -1.78 13.51 1.07
C ALA A 98 -1.67 15.03 0.86
N MET A 99 -0.45 15.57 0.77
CA MET A 99 -0.19 16.97 0.42
C MET A 99 -0.69 17.37 -0.97
N GLN A 100 -0.89 16.40 -1.85
CA GLN A 100 -1.28 16.61 -3.24
C GLN A 100 -2.76 16.33 -3.46
N ALA A 101 -3.53 16.03 -2.41
CA ALA A 101 -4.93 15.59 -2.51
C ALA A 101 -5.84 16.58 -3.26
N GLU A 102 -5.53 17.88 -3.19
CA GLU A 102 -6.28 18.95 -3.88
C GLU A 102 -5.88 19.10 -5.36
N ASN A 103 -4.82 18.43 -5.81
CA ASN A 103 -4.37 18.53 -7.20
C ASN A 103 -5.30 17.74 -8.12
N ALA A 104 -5.83 18.39 -9.16
CA ALA A 104 -6.67 17.73 -10.16
C ALA A 104 -5.98 16.53 -10.82
N ALA A 105 -4.64 16.55 -10.93
CA ALA A 105 -3.85 15.42 -11.43
C ALA A 105 -3.97 14.17 -10.53
N LEU A 106 -4.21 14.36 -9.22
CA LEU A 106 -4.42 13.25 -8.29
C LEU A 106 -5.72 12.49 -8.54
N ARG A 107 -6.67 13.04 -9.32
CA ARG A 107 -7.83 12.26 -9.76
C ARG A 107 -7.44 11.02 -10.56
N TRP A 108 -6.30 11.05 -11.23
CA TRP A 108 -5.79 9.91 -12.00
C TRP A 108 -5.10 8.85 -11.13
N THR A 109 -4.68 9.18 -9.90
CA THR A 109 -3.99 8.19 -9.05
C THR A 109 -4.91 7.07 -8.65
N GLY A 110 -6.21 7.32 -8.44
CA GLY A 110 -7.20 6.27 -8.21
C GLY A 110 -7.23 5.25 -9.36
N TRP A 111 -7.21 5.73 -10.61
CA TRP A 111 -7.18 4.86 -11.80
C TRP A 111 -5.85 4.14 -11.98
N LEU A 112 -4.72 4.81 -11.71
CA LEU A 112 -3.40 4.18 -11.74
C LEU A 112 -3.29 3.08 -10.67
N LEU A 113 -3.79 3.32 -9.46
CA LEU A 113 -3.85 2.33 -8.39
C LEU A 113 -4.76 1.16 -8.79
N LEU A 114 -5.90 1.43 -9.41
CA LEU A 114 -6.80 0.39 -9.88
C LEU A 114 -6.13 -0.48 -10.95
N LEU A 115 -5.48 0.14 -11.94
CA LEU A 115 -4.74 -0.55 -13.00
C LEU A 115 -3.60 -1.38 -12.41
N ALA A 116 -2.86 -0.81 -11.46
CA ALA A 116 -1.81 -1.53 -10.72
C ALA A 116 -2.40 -2.73 -9.98
N GLY A 117 -3.52 -2.58 -9.27
CA GLY A 117 -4.19 -3.68 -8.57
C GLY A 117 -4.63 -4.81 -9.50
N VAL A 118 -5.16 -4.47 -10.69
CA VAL A 118 -5.51 -5.46 -11.71
C VAL A 118 -4.26 -6.16 -12.24
N ALA A 119 -3.19 -5.41 -12.56
CA ALA A 119 -1.92 -5.99 -12.99
C ALA A 119 -1.31 -6.91 -11.93
N PHE A 120 -1.33 -6.50 -10.65
CA PHE A 120 -0.92 -7.33 -9.53
C PHE A 120 -1.79 -8.57 -9.40
N THR A 121 -3.10 -8.47 -9.59
CA THR A 121 -3.97 -9.65 -9.56
C THR A 121 -3.60 -10.65 -10.64
N ILE A 122 -3.37 -10.18 -11.87
CA ILE A 122 -2.95 -11.02 -13.00
C ILE A 122 -1.60 -11.70 -12.73
N ALA A 123 -0.68 -11.03 -12.04
CA ALA A 123 0.62 -11.60 -11.69
C ALA A 123 0.56 -12.53 -10.46
N ILE A 124 -0.19 -12.15 -9.42
CA ILE A 124 -0.22 -12.84 -8.12
C ILE A 124 -1.03 -14.12 -8.22
N VAL A 125 -2.19 -14.12 -8.87
CA VAL A 125 -3.06 -15.30 -8.93
C VAL A 125 -2.30 -16.51 -9.51
N PRO A 126 -1.61 -16.42 -10.66
CA PRO A 126 -0.87 -17.54 -11.21
C PRO A 126 0.38 -17.95 -10.43
N GLY A 127 0.93 -17.01 -9.63
CA GLY A 127 2.11 -17.25 -8.81
C GLY A 127 1.81 -17.67 -7.37
N THR A 128 0.55 -17.68 -6.95
CA THR A 128 0.17 -18.01 -5.57
C THR A 128 -0.20 -19.48 -5.47
N ARG A 129 0.38 -20.19 -4.49
CA ARG A 129 -0.01 -21.58 -4.17
C ARG A 129 -1.20 -21.59 -3.22
N PHE A 130 -2.40 -21.75 -3.77
CA PHE A 130 -3.64 -21.78 -2.98
C PHE A 130 -3.91 -23.12 -2.26
N TYR A 131 -3.12 -24.15 -2.54
CA TYR A 131 -3.45 -25.55 -2.24
C TYR A 131 -3.08 -26.05 -0.84
N ALA A 132 -2.37 -25.26 -0.02
CA ALA A 132 -1.76 -25.81 1.19
C ALA A 132 -2.77 -26.10 2.32
N GLU A 133 -3.82 -25.29 2.47
CA GLU A 133 -4.76 -25.41 3.60
C GLU A 133 -6.13 -24.86 3.17
N GLN A 134 -7.17 -25.69 3.12
CA GLN A 134 -8.54 -25.21 2.90
C GLN A 134 -9.06 -24.49 4.16
N LYS A 135 -8.82 -23.18 4.27
CA LYS A 135 -9.34 -22.38 5.40
C LYS A 135 -10.80 -21.97 5.21
N LEU A 136 -11.28 -21.93 3.97
CA LEU A 136 -12.65 -21.55 3.62
C LEU A 136 -13.39 -22.75 3.01
N PRO A 137 -14.26 -23.45 3.78
CA PRO A 137 -14.90 -24.69 3.35
C PRO A 137 -15.92 -24.50 2.21
N PHE A 138 -16.35 -23.26 1.96
CA PHE A 138 -17.33 -22.95 0.92
C PHE A 138 -16.72 -22.81 -0.48
N ILE A 139 -15.39 -22.72 -0.62
CA ILE A 139 -14.73 -22.67 -1.93
C ILE A 139 -14.33 -24.10 -2.30
N ALA A 140 -14.99 -24.65 -3.32
CA ALA A 140 -14.73 -26.00 -3.78
C ALA A 140 -13.28 -26.16 -4.26
N LYS A 141 -12.65 -27.30 -3.94
CA LYS A 141 -11.27 -27.60 -4.36
C LYS A 141 -11.08 -27.50 -5.88
N SER A 142 -12.08 -27.89 -6.64
CA SER A 142 -12.10 -27.83 -8.10
C SER A 142 -11.92 -26.42 -8.65
N MET A 143 -12.32 -25.37 -7.92
CA MET A 143 -12.09 -24.00 -8.36
C MET A 143 -10.59 -23.64 -8.36
N TYR A 144 -9.82 -24.17 -7.41
CA TYR A 144 -8.37 -23.94 -7.36
C TYR A 144 -7.66 -24.64 -8.50
N GLU A 145 -8.10 -25.85 -8.86
CA GLU A 145 -7.54 -26.67 -9.95
C GLU A 145 -7.68 -26.02 -11.34
N ILE A 146 -8.64 -25.11 -11.52
CA ILE A 146 -8.85 -24.36 -12.76
C ILE A 146 -7.95 -23.12 -12.85
N LEU A 147 -7.46 -22.61 -11.70
CA LEU A 147 -6.65 -21.40 -11.71
C LEU A 147 -5.34 -21.64 -12.45
N PRO A 148 -4.91 -20.67 -13.29
CA PRO A 148 -3.59 -20.75 -13.90
C PRO A 148 -2.56 -20.90 -12.80
N SER A 149 -1.62 -21.81 -12.98
CA SER A 149 -0.53 -22.05 -12.02
C SER A 149 0.79 -22.12 -12.79
N GLY A 150 1.88 -21.68 -12.15
CA GLY A 150 3.23 -21.87 -12.69
C GLY A 150 3.97 -20.59 -13.02
N LEU A 151 3.44 -19.42 -12.65
CA LEU A 151 4.25 -18.20 -12.67
C LEU A 151 5.18 -18.20 -11.46
N HIS A 152 6.41 -18.65 -11.66
CA HIS A 152 7.45 -18.59 -10.64
C HIS A 152 8.26 -17.31 -10.83
N LEU A 153 8.45 -16.57 -9.74
CA LEU A 153 9.35 -15.42 -9.75
C LEU A 153 10.79 -15.91 -9.71
N PRO A 154 11.73 -15.22 -10.39
CA PRO A 154 13.15 -15.50 -10.24
C PRO A 154 13.55 -15.37 -8.76
N GLY A 155 14.02 -16.48 -8.16
CA GLY A 155 14.49 -16.52 -6.77
C GLY A 155 13.47 -17.00 -5.72
N ASP A 156 12.24 -17.33 -6.10
CA ASP A 156 11.28 -17.96 -5.18
C ASP A 156 10.50 -19.10 -5.87
N GLU A 157 10.97 -20.33 -5.67
CA GLU A 157 10.33 -21.53 -6.20
C GLU A 157 8.96 -21.80 -5.56
N ASN A 158 8.68 -21.24 -4.39
CA ASN A 158 7.45 -21.48 -3.66
C ASN A 158 6.31 -20.56 -4.09
N GLY A 159 6.59 -19.57 -4.94
CA GLY A 159 5.63 -18.57 -5.37
C GLY A 159 5.20 -17.63 -4.24
N PHE A 160 4.15 -16.85 -4.47
CA PHE A 160 3.67 -15.89 -3.48
C PHE A 160 2.99 -16.59 -2.29
N ASN A 161 3.34 -16.15 -1.08
CA ASN A 161 2.58 -16.50 0.11
C ASN A 161 1.15 -15.91 0.02
N PRO A 162 0.08 -16.72 0.16
CA PRO A 162 -1.29 -16.24 0.04
C PRO A 162 -1.64 -15.12 1.01
N ASN A 163 -1.15 -15.15 2.25
CA ASN A 163 -1.46 -14.10 3.22
C ASN A 163 -0.86 -12.75 2.84
N MET A 164 0.39 -12.76 2.33
CA MET A 164 1.07 -11.55 1.86
C MET A 164 0.42 -11.01 0.58
N ALA A 165 0.13 -11.90 -0.37
CA ALA A 165 -0.60 -11.59 -1.59
C ALA A 165 -1.96 -10.95 -1.29
N GLY A 166 -2.74 -11.54 -0.37
CA GLY A 166 -4.04 -11.00 0.02
C GLY A 166 -3.93 -9.62 0.66
N GLY A 167 -2.95 -9.43 1.56
CA GLY A 167 -2.70 -8.13 2.18
C GLY A 167 -2.34 -7.05 1.17
N LEU A 168 -1.48 -7.36 0.20
CA LEU A 168 -1.10 -6.46 -0.88
C LEU A 168 -2.30 -6.12 -1.77
N LEU A 169 -3.07 -7.12 -2.20
CA LEU A 169 -4.26 -6.92 -3.05
C LEU A 169 -5.34 -6.09 -2.35
N ALA A 170 -5.49 -6.25 -1.04
CA ALA A 170 -6.47 -5.49 -0.26
C ALA A 170 -6.20 -3.97 -0.28
N LEU A 171 -4.96 -3.52 -0.50
CA LEU A 171 -4.63 -2.09 -0.62
C LEU A 171 -5.33 -1.42 -1.81
N PHE A 172 -5.68 -2.19 -2.84
CA PHE A 172 -6.33 -1.67 -4.05
C PHE A 172 -7.87 -1.70 -3.98
N LEU A 173 -8.46 -2.34 -2.97
CA LEU A 173 -9.92 -2.41 -2.81
C LEU A 173 -10.57 -1.06 -2.47
N PRO A 174 -10.07 -0.23 -1.53
CA PRO A 174 -10.65 1.08 -1.25
C PRO A 174 -10.74 2.00 -2.49
N PRO A 175 -9.69 2.20 -3.31
CA PRO A 175 -9.82 3.04 -4.50
C PRO A 175 -10.75 2.43 -5.56
N ALA A 176 -10.76 1.10 -5.74
CA ALA A 176 -11.71 0.42 -6.64
C ALA A 176 -13.16 0.68 -6.21
N LEU A 177 -13.44 0.55 -4.91
CA LEU A 177 -14.75 0.79 -4.34
C LEU A 177 -15.17 2.26 -4.47
N ALA A 178 -14.29 3.20 -4.13
CA ALA A 178 -14.57 4.62 -4.24
C ALA A 178 -14.91 5.04 -5.68
N LEU A 179 -14.16 4.55 -6.67
CA LEU A 179 -14.41 4.81 -8.10
C LEU A 179 -15.71 4.16 -8.60
N SER A 180 -16.12 3.03 -8.01
CA SER A 180 -17.38 2.37 -8.36
C SER A 180 -18.62 3.10 -7.83
N ILE A 181 -18.48 3.83 -6.71
CA ILE A 181 -19.57 4.58 -6.06
C ILE A 181 -19.71 5.99 -6.63
N ARG A 182 -18.59 6.71 -6.85
CA ARG A 182 -18.59 8.08 -7.39
C ARG A 182 -17.89 8.17 -8.77
N PRO A 183 -18.43 7.51 -9.81
CA PRO A 183 -17.87 7.60 -11.15
C PRO A 183 -18.14 8.99 -11.76
N HIS A 184 -17.27 9.45 -12.66
CA HIS A 184 -17.62 10.60 -13.52
C HIS A 184 -18.47 10.17 -14.72
N HIS A 185 -18.31 8.94 -15.22
CA HIS A 185 -19.04 8.39 -16.36
C HIS A 185 -19.48 6.93 -16.13
N TRP A 186 -20.54 6.47 -16.80
CA TRP A 186 -21.05 5.10 -16.63
C TRP A 186 -20.02 4.03 -17.03
N THR A 187 -19.21 4.28 -18.07
CA THR A 187 -18.13 3.38 -18.50
C THR A 187 -17.08 3.19 -17.41
N GLN A 188 -16.67 4.29 -16.78
CA GLN A 188 -15.77 4.28 -15.63
C GLN A 188 -16.37 3.48 -14.48
N ARG A 189 -17.67 3.64 -14.20
CA ARG A 189 -18.37 2.87 -13.18
C ARG A 189 -18.25 1.36 -13.44
N ILE A 190 -18.53 0.92 -14.67
CA ILE A 190 -18.45 -0.49 -15.03
C ILE A 190 -17.01 -1.01 -14.89
N LEU A 191 -16.02 -0.27 -15.41
CA LEU A 191 -14.62 -0.66 -15.29
C LEU A 191 -14.19 -0.79 -13.82
N ALA A 192 -14.58 0.16 -12.97
CA ALA A 192 -14.30 0.11 -11.53
C ALA A 192 -15.00 -1.06 -10.83
N ILE A 193 -16.26 -1.35 -11.18
CA ILE A 193 -17.00 -2.51 -10.64
C ILE A 193 -16.32 -3.83 -11.06
N VAL A 194 -15.96 -3.98 -12.34
CA VAL A 194 -15.29 -5.18 -12.84
C VAL A 194 -13.96 -5.38 -12.11
N ALA A 195 -13.15 -4.32 -11.98
CA ALA A 195 -11.89 -4.38 -11.26
C ALA A 195 -12.09 -4.68 -9.76
N LEU A 196 -13.10 -4.10 -9.13
CA LEU A 196 -13.47 -4.37 -7.73
C LEU A 196 -13.83 -5.84 -7.52
N ILE A 197 -14.68 -6.42 -8.39
CA ILE A 197 -15.07 -7.83 -8.34
C ILE A 197 -13.84 -8.72 -8.50
N LEU A 198 -12.99 -8.41 -9.49
CA LEU A 198 -11.76 -9.16 -9.75
C LEU A 198 -10.80 -9.13 -8.55
N LEU A 199 -10.57 -7.95 -7.97
CA LEU A 199 -9.74 -7.78 -6.78
C LEU A 199 -10.33 -8.49 -5.55
N ALA A 200 -11.64 -8.37 -5.32
CA ALA A 200 -12.31 -9.02 -4.20
C ALA A 200 -12.28 -10.54 -4.32
N ALA A 201 -12.50 -11.07 -5.53
CA ALA A 201 -12.38 -12.49 -5.80
C ALA A 201 -10.94 -12.98 -5.55
N ALA A 202 -9.93 -12.26 -6.04
CA ALA A 202 -8.53 -12.58 -5.79
C ALA A 202 -8.18 -12.57 -4.29
N VAL A 203 -8.64 -11.56 -3.55
CA VAL A 203 -8.47 -11.49 -2.08
C VAL A 203 -9.15 -12.68 -1.39
N MET A 204 -10.37 -13.04 -1.79
CA MET A 204 -11.06 -14.22 -1.22
C MET A 204 -10.30 -15.51 -1.52
N LEU A 205 -9.76 -15.66 -2.73
CA LEU A 205 -8.95 -16.82 -3.11
C LEU A 205 -7.70 -16.95 -2.25
N THR A 206 -7.10 -15.83 -1.81
CA THR A 206 -5.92 -15.87 -0.93
C THR A 206 -6.21 -16.37 0.49
N GLN A 207 -7.48 -16.42 0.91
CA GLN A 207 -7.91 -16.82 2.25
C GLN A 207 -7.25 -16.04 3.40
N SER A 208 -6.75 -14.83 3.12
CA SER A 208 -6.09 -13.99 4.12
C SER A 208 -7.12 -13.30 5.03
N ARG A 209 -7.20 -13.73 6.29
CA ARG A 209 -8.13 -13.14 7.29
C ARG A 209 -7.94 -11.63 7.43
N GLY A 210 -6.68 -11.17 7.43
CA GLY A 210 -6.35 -9.76 7.49
C GLY A 210 -6.85 -8.99 6.26
N ALA A 211 -6.74 -9.57 5.07
CA ALA A 211 -7.24 -8.97 3.83
C ALA A 211 -8.77 -8.88 3.79
N ILE A 212 -9.46 -9.91 4.28
CA ILE A 212 -10.94 -9.91 4.39
C ILE A 212 -11.40 -8.83 5.37
N LEU A 213 -10.76 -8.72 6.54
CA LEU A 213 -11.06 -7.65 7.50
C LEU A 213 -10.78 -6.27 6.89
N ALA A 214 -9.66 -6.11 6.19
CA ALA A 214 -9.34 -4.87 5.50
C ALA A 214 -10.41 -4.49 4.45
N LEU A 215 -10.92 -5.48 3.69
CA LEU A 215 -12.02 -5.27 2.75
C LEU A 215 -13.30 -4.81 3.46
N LEU A 216 -13.68 -5.45 4.56
CA LEU A 216 -14.88 -5.04 5.34
C LEU A 216 -14.74 -3.62 5.87
N VAL A 217 -13.58 -3.28 6.45
CA VAL A 217 -13.28 -1.93 6.92
C VAL A 217 -13.31 -0.93 5.77
N ALA A 218 -12.72 -1.27 4.63
CA ALA A 218 -12.74 -0.42 3.44
C ALA A 218 -14.17 -0.14 2.98
N ILE A 219 -15.05 -1.14 2.97
CA ILE A 219 -16.46 -0.97 2.64
C ILE A 219 -17.09 0.05 3.60
N VAL A 220 -17.01 -0.19 4.91
CA VAL A 220 -17.64 0.67 5.93
C VAL A 220 -17.13 2.10 5.84
N VAL A 221 -15.81 2.29 5.75
CA VAL A 221 -15.19 3.63 5.70
C VAL A 221 -15.57 4.35 4.41
N VAL A 222 -15.43 3.69 3.26
CA VAL A 222 -15.70 4.34 1.97
C VAL A 222 -17.20 4.64 1.82
N THR A 223 -18.10 3.73 2.20
CA THR A 223 -19.54 4.03 2.12
C THR A 223 -19.96 5.06 3.15
N GLY A 224 -19.44 4.98 4.38
CA GLY A 224 -19.79 5.91 5.47
C GLY A 224 -19.27 7.34 5.25
N VAL A 225 -18.16 7.51 4.54
CA VAL A 225 -17.61 8.83 4.17
C VAL A 225 -18.28 9.39 2.91
N LEU A 226 -18.80 8.53 2.02
CA LEU A 226 -19.37 8.96 0.74
C LEU A 226 -20.89 9.17 0.76
N ILE A 227 -21.58 8.79 1.84
CA ILE A 227 -22.99 9.14 2.10
C ILE A 227 -23.04 10.47 2.84
#